data_AF-A0A2N9I398-F1
#
_entry.id   AF-A0A2N9I398-F1
#
_cell.length_a   1.000
_cell.length_b   1.000
_cell.length_c   1.000
_cell.angle_alpha   90.00
_cell.angle_beta   90.00
_cell.angle_gamma   90.00
#
_symmetry.space_group_name_H-M   'P 1'
#
loop_
_entity.id
_entity.type
_entity.pdbx_description
1 polymer ?
#
loop_
_entity_poly.entity_id
_entity_poly.type
_entity_poly.pdbx_seq_one_letter_code
_entity_poly.pdbx_strand_id
1 'polypeptide(L)'
;MAEIEVEREKLLIVATSHLEFPSKAPHEWVNSEIRVSQAKEAINLLKKFPNVVFCGDMNWIDDLDGPFPLPDGWIDAWTKLRPGENGWTYDTASNLMLCANFPVQRRLDMFVCNLFDFKLSAIDMIGTEAIPGVSYLKEKWAERVHKLVLPVWPSDHYGLVLKINSQ
;
A
#
# COMPACT_ATOMS: atom_id res chain seq x y z
N MET A 1 2.10 -5.70 -15.54
CA MET A 1 1.50 -4.54 -16.25
C MET A 1 0.42 -5.07 -17.18
N ALA A 2 -0.72 -4.40 -17.21
CA ALA A 2 -1.81 -4.66 -18.14
C ALA A 2 -2.21 -3.34 -18.81
N GLU A 3 -2.55 -3.41 -20.09
CA GLU A 3 -3.13 -2.29 -20.83
C GLU A 3 -4.64 -2.50 -20.90
N ILE A 4 -5.40 -1.48 -20.55
CA ILE A 4 -6.86 -1.54 -20.46
C ILE A 4 -7.44 -0.41 -21.31
N GLU A 5 -8.26 -0.75 -22.31
CA GLU A 5 -9.07 0.24 -23.01
C GLU A 5 -10.32 0.54 -22.18
N VAL A 6 -10.41 1.76 -21.62
CA VAL A 6 -11.51 2.17 -20.73
C VAL A 6 -12.65 2.80 -21.52
N GLU A 7 -12.29 3.60 -22.53
CA GLU A 7 -13.19 4.16 -23.54
C GLU A 7 -12.47 4.06 -24.89
N ARG A 8 -13.20 4.22 -25.99
CA ARG A 8 -12.62 4.18 -27.34
C ARG A 8 -11.40 5.10 -27.40
N GLU A 9 -10.25 4.53 -27.76
CA GLU A 9 -8.96 5.24 -27.89
C GLU A 9 -8.37 5.82 -26.58
N LYS A 10 -8.98 5.54 -25.41
CA LYS A 10 -8.43 5.91 -24.08
C LYS A 10 -7.87 4.67 -23.38
N LEU A 11 -6.56 4.50 -23.53
CA LEU A 11 -5.80 3.42 -22.89
C LEU A 11 -5.32 3.83 -21.49
N LEU A 12 -5.44 2.90 -20.54
CA LEU A 12 -4.92 2.99 -19.19
C LEU A 12 -3.94 1.85 -18.94
N ILE A 13 -2.74 2.19 -18.49
CA ILE A 13 -1.76 1.22 -18.02
C ILE A 13 -1.97 0.98 -16.53
N VAL A 14 -2.19 -0.27 -16.14
CA VAL A 14 -2.23 -0.68 -14.74
C VAL A 14 -1.03 -1.58 -14.45
N ALA A 15 -0.20 -1.17 -13.50
CA ALA A 15 0.95 -1.93 -13.05
C ALA A 15 0.85 -2.18 -11.54
N THR A 16 1.21 -3.39 -11.12
CA THR A 16 1.19 -3.79 -9.72
C THR A 16 2.56 -4.28 -9.31
N SER A 17 2.97 -4.01 -8.08
CA SER A 17 4.17 -4.61 -7.48
C SER A 17 3.96 -4.89 -6.00
N HIS A 18 4.80 -5.78 -5.47
CA HIS A 18 5.06 -5.90 -4.04
C HIS A 18 6.56 -5.65 -3.87
N LEU A 19 6.95 -4.45 -3.41
CA LEU A 19 8.36 -4.08 -3.31
C LEU A 19 9.04 -4.74 -2.10
N GLU A 20 10.37 -4.80 -2.12
CA GLU A 20 11.17 -5.49 -1.11
C GLU A 20 10.80 -5.08 0.31
N PHE A 21 10.46 -6.09 1.13
CA PHE A 21 10.05 -5.89 2.51
C PHE A 21 11.21 -5.29 3.35
N PRO A 22 10.92 -4.32 4.24
CA PRO A 22 11.90 -3.78 5.16
C PRO A 22 12.28 -4.84 6.20
N SER A 23 13.40 -5.52 5.97
CA SER A 23 13.91 -6.48 6.93
C SER A 23 14.72 -5.77 8.02
N LYS A 24 14.48 -6.12 9.28
CA LYS A 24 15.38 -5.75 10.37
C LYS A 24 16.49 -6.78 10.46
N ALA A 25 17.69 -6.40 10.06
CA ALA A 25 18.89 -7.03 10.61
C ALA A 25 19.04 -6.62 12.09
N PRO A 26 19.81 -7.35 12.92
CA PRO A 26 19.90 -7.11 14.36
C PRO A 26 20.21 -5.66 14.78
N HIS A 27 20.78 -4.84 13.88
CA HIS A 27 21.15 -3.46 14.17
C HIS A 27 20.73 -2.43 13.10
N GLU A 28 20.16 -2.84 11.95
CA GLU A 28 19.86 -1.92 10.84
C GLU A 28 18.62 -2.38 10.05
N TRP A 29 17.86 -1.41 9.53
CA TRP A 29 16.87 -1.69 8.49
C TRP A 29 17.61 -1.89 7.18
N VAL A 30 17.68 -3.14 6.75
CA VAL A 30 18.35 -3.52 5.50
C VAL A 30 17.32 -3.56 4.38
N ASN A 31 17.78 -3.34 3.14
CA ASN A 31 17.01 -3.40 1.90
C ASN A 31 16.28 -2.12 1.45
N SER A 32 16.46 -0.97 2.12
CA SER A 32 15.95 0.32 1.61
C SER A 32 16.48 0.63 0.20
N GLU A 33 17.79 0.46 -0.03
CA GLU A 33 18.40 0.68 -1.35
C GLU A 33 17.79 -0.21 -2.44
N ILE A 34 17.47 -1.47 -2.11
CA ILE A 34 16.83 -2.42 -3.03
C ILE A 34 15.42 -1.94 -3.39
N ARG A 35 14.61 -1.61 -2.39
CA ARG A 35 13.24 -1.12 -2.59
C ARG A 35 13.21 0.20 -3.38
N VAL A 36 14.11 1.14 -3.07
CA VAL A 36 14.26 2.40 -3.81
C VAL A 36 14.67 2.13 -5.26
N SER A 37 15.59 1.20 -5.50
CA SER A 37 16.02 0.80 -6.84
C SER A 37 14.88 0.18 -7.65
N GLN A 38 14.11 -0.73 -7.03
CA GLN A 38 12.92 -1.34 -7.64
C GLN A 38 11.86 -0.29 -8.00
N ALA A 39 11.56 0.65 -7.09
CA ALA A 39 10.61 1.73 -7.35
C ALA A 39 11.07 2.62 -8.51
N LYS A 40 12.36 3.00 -8.55
CA LYS A 40 12.93 3.80 -9.64
C LYS A 40 12.87 3.07 -10.98
N GLU A 41 13.18 1.78 -11.00
CA GLU A 41 13.10 0.96 -12.21
C GLU A 41 11.66 0.88 -12.73
N ALA A 42 10.69 0.58 -11.85
CA ALA A 42 9.28 0.54 -12.21
C ALA A 42 8.79 1.88 -12.78
N ILE A 43 9.12 3.00 -12.13
CA ILE A 43 8.78 4.34 -12.61
C ILE A 43 9.45 4.64 -13.97
N ASN A 44 10.72 4.29 -14.15
CA ASN A 44 11.43 4.50 -15.40
C ASN A 44 10.80 3.75 -16.58
N LEU A 45 10.29 2.53 -16.35
CA LEU A 45 9.57 1.75 -17.36
C LEU A 45 8.20 2.35 -17.70
N LEU A 46 7.53 2.94 -16.72
CA LEU A 46 6.15 3.40 -16.83
C LEU A 46 6.00 4.86 -17.28
N LYS A 47 6.98 5.73 -17.01
CA LYS A 47 6.89 7.18 -17.29
C LYS A 47 6.68 7.56 -18.76
N LYS A 48 6.92 6.63 -19.68
CA LYS A 48 6.67 6.83 -21.12
C LYS A 48 5.19 6.82 -21.51
N PHE A 49 4.32 6.33 -20.63
CA PHE A 49 2.88 6.24 -20.89
C PHE A 49 2.12 7.43 -20.28
N PRO A 50 1.12 7.98 -20.98
CA PRO A 50 0.39 9.17 -20.54
C PRO A 50 -0.64 8.88 -19.43
N ASN A 51 -1.14 7.64 -19.35
CA ASN A 51 -2.15 7.20 -18.39
C ASN A 51 -1.67 5.94 -17.68
N VAL A 52 -1.23 6.08 -16.43
CA VAL A 52 -0.70 5.00 -15.61
C VAL A 52 -1.29 5.05 -14.21
N VAL A 53 -1.67 3.89 -13.72
CA VAL A 53 -1.86 3.59 -12.30
C VAL A 53 -0.82 2.54 -11.90
N PHE A 54 0.10 2.91 -11.02
CA PHE A 54 1.06 1.99 -10.41
C PHE A 54 0.71 1.80 -8.94
N CYS A 55 0.49 0.55 -8.51
CA CYS A 55 -0.03 0.28 -7.17
C CYS A 55 0.42 -1.06 -6.57
N GLY A 56 0.00 -1.30 -5.33
CA GLY A 56 0.30 -2.52 -4.56
C GLY A 56 0.99 -2.20 -3.25
N ASP A 57 1.51 -3.25 -2.61
CA ASP A 57 2.29 -3.12 -1.38
C ASP A 57 3.70 -2.61 -1.72
N MET A 58 3.88 -1.30 -1.56
CA MET A 58 5.16 -0.65 -1.84
C MET A 58 6.15 -0.84 -0.71
N ASN A 59 5.75 -1.39 0.44
CA ASN A 59 6.60 -1.53 1.63
C ASN A 59 7.36 -0.25 2.00
N TRP A 60 6.83 0.91 1.58
CA TRP A 60 7.56 2.17 1.58
C TRP A 60 7.52 2.79 2.97
N ILE A 61 8.68 3.21 3.46
CA ILE A 61 8.82 3.85 4.76
C ILE A 61 9.50 5.19 4.55
N ASP A 62 8.72 6.28 4.61
CA ASP A 62 9.20 7.64 4.34
C ASP A 62 10.48 8.00 5.11
N ASP A 63 10.56 7.64 6.39
CA ASP A 63 11.72 7.92 7.26
C ASP A 63 13.00 7.18 6.85
N LEU A 64 12.88 6.07 6.10
CA LEU A 64 14.01 5.23 5.69
C LEU A 64 14.35 5.39 4.21
N ASP A 65 13.33 5.44 3.35
CA ASP A 65 13.47 5.45 1.90
C ASP A 65 13.48 6.86 1.30
N GLY A 66 13.06 7.85 2.10
CA GLY A 66 12.84 9.21 1.64
C GLY A 66 11.59 9.33 0.76
N PRO A 67 11.48 10.41 -0.03
CA PRO A 67 10.33 10.62 -0.89
C PRO A 67 10.25 9.55 -1.98
N PHE A 68 9.04 9.04 -2.23
CA PHE A 68 8.80 8.14 -3.35
C PHE A 68 9.25 8.80 -4.68
N PRO A 69 9.96 8.10 -5.58
CA PRO A 69 10.62 8.70 -6.75
C PRO A 69 9.62 9.05 -7.88
N LEU A 70 8.67 9.93 -7.59
CA LEU A 70 7.65 10.39 -8.53
C LEU A 70 8.24 11.39 -9.54
N PRO A 71 8.09 11.16 -10.86
CA PRO A 71 8.41 12.15 -11.88
C PRO A 71 7.42 13.32 -11.87
N ASP A 72 7.76 14.39 -12.59
CA ASP A 72 6.84 15.51 -12.79
C ASP A 72 5.51 15.05 -13.39
N GLY A 73 4.40 15.58 -12.86
CA GLY A 73 3.04 15.22 -13.26
C GLY A 73 2.49 13.95 -12.60
N TRP A 74 3.33 13.13 -11.95
CA TRP A 74 2.86 12.00 -11.17
C TRP A 74 2.37 12.44 -9.79
N ILE A 75 1.36 11.74 -9.28
CA ILE A 75 0.71 12.03 -8.00
C ILE A 75 0.52 10.77 -7.17
N ASP A 76 0.69 10.88 -5.86
CA ASP A 76 0.19 9.91 -4.90
C ASP A 76 -1.31 10.15 -4.70
N ALA A 77 -2.13 9.15 -5.05
CA ALA A 77 -3.58 9.29 -5.05
C ALA A 77 -4.16 9.49 -3.63
N TRP A 78 -3.56 8.88 -2.60
CA TRP A 78 -4.02 9.03 -1.23
C TRP A 78 -3.81 10.47 -0.76
N THR A 79 -2.59 11.00 -0.91
CA THR A 79 -2.28 12.36 -0.46
C THR A 79 -3.10 13.42 -1.21
N LYS A 80 -3.44 13.16 -2.48
CA LYS A 80 -4.27 14.06 -3.30
C LYS A 80 -5.75 14.05 -2.89
N LEU A 81 -6.32 12.88 -2.61
CA LEU A 81 -7.76 12.73 -2.37
C LEU A 81 -8.15 12.81 -0.87
N ARG A 82 -7.21 12.51 0.03
CA ARG A 82 -7.40 12.47 1.48
C ARG A 82 -6.32 13.32 2.19
N PRO A 83 -6.17 14.62 1.84
CA PRO A 83 -5.13 15.45 2.41
C PRO A 83 -5.31 15.57 3.93
N GLY A 84 -4.26 15.23 4.69
CA GLY A 84 -4.27 15.26 6.15
C GLY A 84 -4.68 13.95 6.83
N GLU A 85 -5.11 12.94 6.07
CA GLU A 85 -5.34 11.58 6.61
C GLU A 85 -4.08 10.72 6.46
N ASN A 86 -3.75 9.94 7.51
CA ASN A 86 -2.52 9.12 7.52
C ASN A 86 -2.49 8.01 6.48
N GLY A 87 -3.66 7.43 6.16
CA GLY A 87 -3.77 6.32 5.21
C GLY A 87 -3.05 5.04 5.63
N TRP A 88 -3.00 4.72 6.92
CA TRP A 88 -2.35 3.50 7.38
C TRP A 88 -3.08 2.26 6.87
N THR A 89 -2.45 1.55 5.93
CA THR A 89 -2.96 0.28 5.40
C THR A 89 -2.46 -0.90 6.23
N TYR A 90 -1.36 -0.73 6.97
CA TYR A 90 -0.94 -1.65 8.02
C TYR A 90 -1.02 -0.94 9.38
N ASP A 91 -2.02 -1.31 10.19
CA ASP A 91 -2.30 -0.63 11.46
C ASP A 91 -2.62 -1.64 12.57
N THR A 92 -1.63 -1.89 13.42
CA THR A 92 -1.76 -2.79 14.58
C THR A 92 -2.67 -2.25 15.69
N ALA A 93 -3.00 -0.96 15.69
CA ALA A 93 -3.88 -0.35 16.68
C ALA A 93 -5.36 -0.58 16.35
N SER A 94 -5.74 -0.45 15.07
CA SER A 94 -7.12 -0.66 14.62
C SER A 94 -7.40 -2.10 14.19
N ASN A 95 -6.43 -2.82 13.62
CA ASN A 95 -6.59 -4.22 13.23
C ASN A 95 -6.30 -5.15 14.43
N LEU A 96 -7.34 -5.54 15.18
CA LEU A 96 -7.17 -6.30 16.41
C LEU A 96 -6.65 -7.73 16.19
N MET A 97 -6.62 -8.25 14.95
CA MET A 97 -5.91 -9.50 14.68
C MET A 97 -4.41 -9.38 14.94
N LEU A 98 -3.87 -8.15 14.89
CA LEU A 98 -2.47 -7.82 15.08
C LEU A 98 -2.15 -7.25 16.47
N CYS A 99 -3.13 -7.11 17.37
CA CYS A 99 -2.95 -6.43 18.66
C CYS A 99 -1.87 -7.06 19.56
N ALA A 100 -1.51 -8.31 19.30
CA ALA A 100 -0.45 -9.03 20.00
C ALA A 100 0.97 -8.71 19.47
N ASN A 101 1.09 -8.01 18.34
CA ASN A 101 2.36 -7.58 17.74
C ASN A 101 2.85 -6.26 18.37
N PHE A 102 4.04 -5.81 17.97
CA PHE A 102 4.51 -4.47 18.34
C PHE A 102 3.66 -3.39 17.66
N PRO A 103 3.39 -2.26 18.34
CA PRO A 103 2.67 -1.14 17.74
C PRO A 103 3.40 -0.60 16.50
N VAL A 104 2.77 -0.76 15.35
CA VAL A 104 3.21 -0.28 14.04
C VAL A 104 2.00 0.25 13.27
N GLN A 105 2.19 1.42 12.64
CA GLN A 105 1.21 2.07 11.78
C GLN A 105 1.93 2.62 10.56
N ARG A 106 1.62 2.10 9.37
CA ARG A 106 2.33 2.39 8.12
C ARG A 106 1.37 2.39 6.94
N ARG A 107 1.69 3.23 5.94
CA ARG A 107 1.00 3.29 4.65
C ARG A 107 1.85 2.55 3.62
N LEU A 108 1.76 1.23 3.65
CA LEU A 108 2.59 0.34 2.83
C LEU A 108 1.97 0.20 1.43
N ASP A 109 0.64 0.15 1.34
CA ASP A 109 -0.06 0.04 0.08
C ASP A 109 -0.33 1.44 -0.50
N MET A 110 0.04 1.63 -1.76
CA MET A 110 -0.02 2.94 -2.41
C MET A 110 -0.61 2.85 -3.82
N PHE A 111 -1.17 3.96 -4.28
CA PHE A 111 -1.50 4.22 -5.68
C PHE A 111 -0.76 5.47 -6.12
N VAL A 112 0.15 5.34 -7.08
CA VAL A 112 0.82 6.47 -7.71
C VAL A 112 0.44 6.52 -9.18
N CYS A 113 0.06 7.70 -9.66
CA CYS A 113 -0.66 7.83 -10.93
C CYS A 113 -0.06 8.95 -11.79
N ASN A 114 -0.07 8.76 -13.10
CA ASN A 114 0.06 9.82 -14.11
C ASN A 114 -1.17 9.72 -15.01
N LEU A 115 -2.01 10.76 -15.06
CA LEU A 115 -3.31 10.65 -15.72
C LEU A 115 -3.55 11.85 -16.63
N PHE A 116 -3.31 11.67 -17.92
CA PHE A 116 -3.56 12.69 -18.93
C PHE A 116 -5.05 12.75 -19.32
N ASP A 117 -5.64 11.60 -19.66
CA ASP A 117 -7.04 11.49 -20.12
C ASP A 117 -8.02 11.14 -19.00
N PHE A 118 -7.52 10.90 -17.78
CA PHE A 118 -8.31 10.49 -16.62
C PHE A 118 -8.06 11.42 -15.43
N LYS A 119 -8.99 11.44 -14.48
CA LYS A 119 -8.83 12.16 -13.21
C LYS A 119 -9.18 11.27 -12.04
N LEU A 120 -8.48 11.49 -10.92
CA LEU A 120 -8.84 10.85 -9.66
C LEU A 120 -10.24 11.31 -9.22
N SER A 121 -11.07 10.37 -8.78
CA SER A 121 -12.43 10.69 -8.31
C SER A 121 -12.62 10.37 -6.83
N ALA A 122 -12.14 9.20 -6.36
CA ALA A 122 -12.18 8.84 -4.95
C ALA A 122 -11.17 7.75 -4.62
N ILE A 123 -10.86 7.63 -3.33
CA ILE A 123 -10.09 6.53 -2.76
C ILE A 123 -10.73 6.12 -1.45
N ASP A 124 -10.97 4.82 -1.31
CA ASP A 124 -11.65 4.22 -0.17
C ASP A 124 -10.78 3.12 0.43
N MET A 125 -10.71 3.08 1.76
CA MET A 125 -10.10 1.98 2.50
C MET A 125 -11.17 0.93 2.81
N ILE A 126 -10.86 -0.35 2.57
CA ILE A 126 -11.79 -1.47 2.74
C ILE A 126 -11.19 -2.58 3.61
N GLY A 127 -12.06 -3.47 4.11
CA GLY A 127 -11.63 -4.57 4.97
C GLY A 127 -11.22 -4.10 6.37
N THR A 128 -11.78 -2.99 6.85
CA THR A 128 -11.49 -2.38 8.15
C THR A 128 -12.21 -3.06 9.32
N GLU A 129 -13.12 -3.99 9.04
CA GLU A 129 -13.94 -4.68 10.03
C GLU A 129 -13.55 -6.17 10.13
N ALA A 130 -13.69 -6.72 11.33
CA ALA A 130 -13.52 -8.15 11.55
C ALA A 130 -14.58 -8.97 10.79
N ILE A 131 -14.20 -10.16 10.36
CA ILE A 131 -15.13 -11.15 9.81
C ILE A 131 -16.02 -11.66 10.95
N PRO A 132 -17.35 -11.45 10.90
CA PRO A 132 -18.24 -11.81 11.99
C PRO A 132 -18.20 -13.30 12.33
N GLY A 133 -18.05 -13.62 13.61
CA GLY A 133 -18.06 -14.99 14.12
C GLY A 133 -16.79 -15.80 13.85
N VAL A 134 -15.73 -15.20 13.30
CA VAL A 134 -14.47 -15.88 13.00
C VAL A 134 -13.37 -15.40 13.96
N SER A 135 -12.68 -16.36 14.58
CA SER A 135 -11.57 -16.11 15.49
C SER A 135 -10.49 -17.17 15.34
N TYR A 136 -9.26 -16.84 15.73
CA TYR A 136 -8.15 -17.78 15.75
C TYR A 136 -7.42 -17.75 17.10
N LEU A 137 -6.74 -18.86 17.41
CA LEU A 137 -5.91 -18.97 18.60
C LEU A 137 -4.47 -18.55 18.26
N LYS A 138 -3.98 -17.50 18.91
CA LYS A 138 -2.59 -17.07 18.83
C LYS A 138 -1.84 -17.45 20.09
N GLU A 139 -0.72 -18.14 19.92
CA GLU A 139 0.24 -18.38 20.99
C GLU A 139 1.28 -17.26 21.01
N LYS A 140 1.46 -16.61 22.16
CA LYS A 140 2.47 -15.58 22.36
C LYS A 140 3.38 -15.99 23.52
N TRP A 141 4.68 -16.03 23.24
CA TRP A 141 5.69 -16.24 24.25
C TRP A 141 5.98 -14.92 24.98
N ALA A 142 5.97 -14.99 26.31
CA ALA A 142 6.51 -13.95 27.20
C ALA A 142 7.36 -14.66 28.26
N GLU A 143 6.97 -14.65 29.53
CA GLU A 143 7.58 -15.52 30.56
C GLU A 143 7.08 -16.98 30.46
N ARG A 144 5.87 -17.16 29.89
CA ARG A 144 5.24 -18.44 29.56
C ARG A 144 4.44 -18.29 28.25
N VAL A 145 3.96 -19.40 27.68
CA VAL A 145 3.03 -19.35 26.54
C VAL A 145 1.67 -18.82 27.01
N HIS A 146 1.22 -17.72 26.43
CA HIS A 146 -0.14 -17.23 26.55
C HIS A 146 -0.93 -17.58 25.29
N LYS A 147 -2.16 -18.06 25.48
CA LYS A 147 -3.12 -18.36 24.40
C LYS A 147 -4.15 -17.24 24.33
N LEU A 148 -4.21 -16.56 23.19
CA LEU A 148 -5.13 -15.46 22.93
C LEU A 148 -6.12 -15.89 21.84
N VAL A 149 -7.41 -15.70 22.08
CA VAL A 149 -8.43 -15.82 21.03
C VAL A 149 -8.61 -14.44 20.43
N LEU A 150 -8.23 -14.29 19.15
CA LEU A 150 -8.26 -13.02 18.43
C LEU A 150 -9.26 -13.08 17.28
N PRO A 151 -9.92 -11.97 16.92
CA PRO A 151 -10.79 -11.95 15.75
C PRO A 151 -9.95 -12.02 14.47
N VAL A 152 -10.60 -12.39 13.37
CA VAL A 152 -9.96 -12.45 12.04
C VAL A 152 -10.45 -11.28 11.20
N TRP A 153 -9.53 -10.50 10.64
CA TRP A 153 -9.82 -9.53 9.58
C TRP A 153 -9.62 -10.19 8.21
N PRO A 154 -10.13 -9.60 7.12
CA PRO A 154 -9.87 -10.09 5.77
C PRO A 154 -8.37 -10.25 5.44
N SER A 155 -7.53 -9.39 6.02
CA SER A 155 -6.08 -9.39 5.88
C SER A 155 -5.44 -8.63 7.05
N ASP A 156 -4.13 -8.78 7.25
CA ASP A 156 -3.35 -7.94 8.15
C ASP A 156 -3.15 -6.52 7.58
N HIS A 157 -3.30 -6.36 6.27
CA HIS A 157 -3.44 -5.07 5.59
C HIS A 157 -4.91 -4.71 5.31
N TYR A 158 -5.25 -3.43 5.38
CA TYR A 158 -6.47 -2.90 4.79
C TYR A 158 -6.31 -2.72 3.28
N GLY A 159 -7.37 -3.01 2.54
CA GLY A 159 -7.39 -2.82 1.09
C GLY A 159 -7.62 -1.36 0.72
N LEU A 160 -7.13 -0.96 -0.45
CA LEU A 160 -7.40 0.34 -1.06
C LEU A 160 -8.15 0.16 -2.38
N VAL A 161 -9.21 0.95 -2.57
CA VAL A 161 -9.98 1.01 -3.82
C VAL A 161 -9.84 2.40 -4.41
N LEU A 162 -9.14 2.49 -5.52
CA LEU A 162 -9.02 3.73 -6.29
C LEU A 162 -10.15 3.82 -7.34
N LYS A 163 -10.81 4.97 -7.40
CA LYS A 163 -11.76 5.32 -8.45
C LYS A 163 -11.18 6.45 -9.29
N ILE A 164 -11.21 6.26 -10.60
CA ILE A 164 -10.80 7.24 -11.61
C ILE A 164 -11.92 7.40 -12.63
N ASN A 165 -12.05 8.59 -13.20
CA ASN A 165 -13.03 8.90 -14.22
C ASN A 165 -12.33 9.39 -15.49
N SER A 166 -12.93 9.12 -16.64
CA SER A 166 -12.57 9.79 -17.88
C SER A 166 -12.71 11.31 -17.73
N GLN A 167 -11.78 12.06 -18.29
CA GLN A 167 -11.88 13.53 -18.41
C GLN A 167 -12.69 13.94 -19.63
#